data_AF-A0A1X7NTP0-F1
#
_entry.id   AF-A0A1X7NTP0-F1
#
_cell.length_a   1.000
_cell.length_b   1.000
_cell.length_c   1.000
_cell.angle_alpha   90.00
_cell.angle_beta   90.00
_cell.angle_gamma   90.00
#
_symmetry.space_group_name_H-M   'P 1'
#
loop_
_entity.id
_entity.type
_entity.pdbx_description
1 polymer ?
#
loop_
_entity_poly.entity_id
_entity_poly.type
_entity_poly.pdbx_seq_one_letter_code
_entity_poly.pdbx_strand_id
1 'polypeptide(L)' 'MTGQDENAESAADGLVDRLAVIEDQPLESRAASYAELQERLRARLEGADSPR' A
#
# COMPACT_ATOMS: atom_id res chain seq x y z
N MET A 1 -5.75 -5.86 -23.09
CA MET A 1 -4.62 -5.44 -22.22
C MET A 1 -5.07 -4.48 -21.11
N THR A 2 -6.26 -3.86 -21.17
CA THR A 2 -6.60 -2.66 -20.39
C THR A 2 -7.00 -2.87 -18.92
N GLY A 3 -7.62 -4.01 -18.56
CA GLY A 3 -8.21 -4.15 -17.21
C GLY A 3 -7.23 -4.43 -16.06
N GLN A 4 -5.99 -4.82 -16.35
CA GLN A 4 -4.97 -5.07 -15.31
C GLN A 4 -4.22 -3.78 -14.92
N ASP A 5 -4.05 -2.87 -15.88
CA ASP A 5 -3.43 -1.56 -15.65
C ASP A 5 -4.37 -0.62 -14.87
N GLU A 6 -5.68 -0.61 -15.18
CA GLU A 6 -6.68 0.18 -14.44
C GLU A 6 -6.79 -0.22 -12.95
N ASN A 7 -6.61 -1.51 -12.66
CA ASN A 7 -6.61 -2.04 -11.28
C ASN A 7 -5.31 -1.67 -10.54
N ALA A 8 -4.18 -1.60 -11.25
CA ALA A 8 -2.92 -1.15 -10.67
C ALA A 8 -2.95 0.35 -10.35
N GLU A 9 -3.51 1.18 -11.23
CA GLU A 9 -3.72 2.61 -10.99
C GLU A 9 -4.65 2.86 -9.80
N SER A 10 -5.79 2.17 -9.73
CA SER A 10 -6.71 2.27 -8.59
C SER A 10 -6.06 1.86 -7.27
N ALA A 11 -5.18 0.85 -7.29
CA ALA A 11 -4.43 0.42 -6.12
C ALA A 11 -3.34 1.43 -5.71
N ALA A 12 -2.73 2.12 -6.68
CA ALA A 12 -1.76 3.18 -6.43
C ALA A 12 -2.43 4.42 -5.80
N ASP A 13 -3.61 4.81 -6.29
CA ASP A 13 -4.37 5.93 -5.72
C ASP A 13 -4.74 5.67 -4.24
N GLY A 14 -5.23 4.46 -3.93
CA GLY A 14 -5.52 4.07 -2.56
C GLY A 14 -4.29 4.03 -1.64
N LEU A 15 -3.10 3.79 -2.19
CA LEU A 15 -1.84 3.87 -1.44
C LEU A 15 -1.47 5.33 -1.14
N VAL A 16 -1.62 6.23 -2.11
CA VAL A 16 -1.38 7.67 -1.93
C VAL A 16 -2.28 8.25 -0.85
N ASP A 17 -3.58 7.92 -0.87
CA ASP A 17 -4.52 8.33 0.17
C ASP A 17 -4.11 7.83 1.56
N ARG A 18 -3.64 6.57 1.65
CA ARG A 18 -3.18 6.01 2.92
C ARG A 18 -1.92 6.70 3.43
N LEU A 19 -0.97 7.05 2.55
CA LEU A 19 0.23 7.79 2.92
C LEU A 19 -0.13 9.19 3.45
N ALA A 20 -1.07 9.89 2.81
CA ALA A 20 -1.54 11.19 3.29
C ALA A 20 -2.10 11.12 4.72
N VAL A 21 -2.88 10.08 5.04
CA VAL A 21 -3.38 9.86 6.41
C VAL A 21 -2.26 9.58 7.41
N ILE A 22 -1.17 8.89 7.02
CA ILE A 22 -0.03 8.66 7.91
C ILE A 22 0.75 9.95 8.14
N GLU A 23 0.93 10.75 7.09
CA GLU A 23 1.61 12.04 7.16
C GLU A 23 0.85 13.09 7.98
N ASP A 24 -0.46 12.93 8.21
CA ASP A 24 -1.22 13.81 9.11
C ASP A 24 -1.02 13.46 10.61
N GLN A 25 -0.41 12.30 10.91
CA GLN A 25 -0.17 11.87 12.29
C GLN A 25 1.01 12.60 12.96
N PRO A 26 1.06 12.64 14.30
CA PRO A 26 2.25 13.06 15.04
C PRO A 26 3.48 12.24 14.64
N LEU A 27 4.63 12.90 14.59
CA LEU A 27 5.88 12.34 14.06
C LEU A 27 6.30 11.04 14.77
N GLU A 28 6.09 10.97 16.09
CA GLU A 28 6.37 9.80 16.92
C GLU A 28 5.54 8.56 16.55
N SER A 29 4.38 8.74 15.91
CA SER A 29 3.48 7.64 15.53
C SER A 29 3.69 7.17 14.09
N ARG A 30 4.27 8.01 13.22
CA ARG A 30 4.42 7.71 11.79
C ARG A 30 5.25 6.46 11.53
N ALA A 31 6.34 6.27 12.27
CA ALA A 31 7.24 5.13 12.08
C ALA A 31 6.52 3.78 12.25
N ALA A 32 5.65 3.66 13.26
CA ALA A 32 4.85 2.45 13.48
C ALA A 32 3.84 2.23 12.36
N SER A 33 3.10 3.28 11.99
CA SER A 33 2.14 3.25 10.88
C SER A 33 2.79 2.88 9.54
N TYR A 34 4.02 3.34 9.29
CA TYR A 34 4.80 2.97 8.12
C TYR A 34 5.25 1.52 8.12
N ALA A 35 5.70 1.00 9.25
CA ALA A 35 6.07 -0.41 9.38
C ALA A 35 4.88 -1.33 9.09
N GLU A 36 3.68 -0.99 9.60
CA GLU A 36 2.46 -1.74 9.30
C GLU A 36 2.07 -1.67 7.82
N LEU A 37 2.19 -0.49 7.19
CA LEU A 37 1.93 -0.35 5.76
C LEU A 37 2.90 -1.20 4.93
N GLN A 38 4.20 -1.14 5.25
CA GLN A 38 5.23 -1.93 4.58
C GLN A 38 4.93 -3.43 4.67
N GLU A 39 4.55 -3.92 5.85
CA GLU A 39 4.27 -5.35 6.04
C GLU A 39 3.04 -5.79 5.22
N ARG A 40 1.99 -4.96 5.17
CA ARG A 40 0.82 -5.24 4.31
C ARG A 40 1.18 -5.28 2.82
N LEU A 41 2.04 -4.35 2.37
CA LEU A 41 2.49 -4.31 0.98
C LEU A 41 3.34 -5.54 0.65
N ARG A 42 4.26 -5.93 1.55
CA ARG A 42 5.05 -7.15 1.43
C ARG A 42 4.14 -8.37 1.29
N ALA A 43 3.20 -8.57 2.22
CA ALA A 43 2.29 -9.71 2.20
C ALA A 43 1.45 -9.76 0.91
N ARG A 44 1.01 -8.60 0.40
CA ARG A 44 0.26 -8.51 -0.86
C ARG A 44 1.13 -8.91 -2.07
N LEU A 45 2.38 -8.46 -2.11
CA LEU A 45 3.29 -8.78 -3.20
C LEU A 45 3.71 -10.25 -3.19
N GLU A 46 4.06 -10.79 -2.02
CA GLU A 46 4.39 -12.22 -1.85
C GLU A 46 3.19 -13.13 -2.19
N GLY A 47 1.98 -12.72 -1.82
CA GLY A 47 0.75 -13.43 -2.18
C GLY A 47 0.36 -13.31 -3.65
N ALA A 48 0.73 -12.22 -4.33
CA ALA A 48 0.51 -12.02 -5.75
C ALA A 48 1.51 -12.80 -6.62
N ASP A 49 2.73 -13.05 -6.10
CA ASP A 49 3.80 -13.82 -6.77
C ASP A 49 3.67 -15.34 -6.56
N SER A 50 2.65 -15.81 -5.85
CA SER A 50 2.30 -17.22 -5.74
C SER A 50 1.24 -17.58 -6.78
N PRO A 51 1.63 -18.08 -7.98
CA PRO A 51 0.67 -18.69 -8.89
C PRO A 51 0.07 -19.91 -8.18
N ARG A 52 -1.25 -19.91 -8.02
CA ARG A 52 -2.00 -21.16 -7.83
C ARG A 52 -2.13 -21.89 -9.15
#